data_AF-A0A524NDM0-F1
#
_entry.id   AF-A0A524NDM0-F1
#
_cell.length_a   1.000
_cell.length_b   1.000
_cell.length_c   1.000
_cell.angle_alpha   90.00
_cell.angle_beta   90.00
_cell.angle_gamma   90.00
#
_symmetry.space_group_name_H-M   'P 1'
#
loop_
_entity.id
_entity.type
_entity.pdbx_description
1 polymer ?
#
loop_
_entity_poly.entity_id
_entity_poly.type
_entity_poly.pdbx_seq_one_letter_code
_entity_poly.pdbx_strand_id
1 'polypeptide(L)'
;MAAAVEQKRQSPSMLRWVRPPQQARTRETLGRLLDAAEGLLAEKGFEETTIAEIAGRAGSSVGGFYRRFKDKDRLVQALHERFTEESRATAADVLDPQRWAGSSTAEILSQVAEFLVRVYRERSGLLRTFLHRGVLDEAVQERQEQVFEYIADLLENLLAERTSDINHPDPALAVRFALRVLFGALDDTIQIRTTVPRLDDDRIVTELGRVMQRYLGVRETSGAPAERQQRRMFSWQR
;
A
#
# COMPACT_ATOMS: atom_id res chain seq x y z
N MET A 1 18.33 -29.91 -26.87
CA MET A 1 17.01 -30.11 -26.23
C MET A 1 16.93 -29.16 -25.05
N ALA A 2 16.32 -28.00 -25.28
CA ALA A 2 16.17 -26.93 -24.31
C ALA A 2 14.89 -27.15 -23.49
N ALA A 3 15.03 -27.32 -22.18
CA ALA A 3 13.90 -27.29 -21.26
C ALA A 3 13.58 -25.83 -20.93
N ALA A 4 12.49 -25.34 -21.53
CA ALA A 4 11.93 -24.03 -21.27
C ALA A 4 11.46 -23.96 -19.81
N VAL A 5 12.08 -23.05 -19.05
CA VAL A 5 11.57 -22.59 -17.77
C VAL A 5 10.33 -21.76 -18.08
N GLU A 6 9.17 -22.30 -17.69
CA GLU A 6 7.86 -21.64 -17.74
C GLU A 6 7.93 -20.35 -16.90
N GLN A 7 8.18 -19.24 -17.58
CA GLN A 7 8.24 -17.91 -16.99
C GLN A 7 6.81 -17.50 -16.64
N LYS A 8 6.42 -17.73 -15.37
CA LYS A 8 5.17 -17.22 -14.77
C LYS A 8 5.01 -15.76 -15.17
N ARG A 9 3.98 -15.48 -15.98
CA ARG A 9 3.52 -14.12 -16.29
C ARG A 9 2.93 -13.51 -15.02
N GLN A 10 3.77 -12.97 -14.14
CA GLN A 10 3.35 -12.00 -13.16
C GLN A 10 2.95 -10.75 -13.95
N SER A 11 1.65 -10.48 -14.08
CA SER A 11 1.17 -9.20 -14.57
C SER A 11 1.64 -8.13 -13.58
N PRO A 12 2.46 -7.15 -13.97
CA PRO A 12 2.86 -6.10 -13.04
C PRO A 12 1.61 -5.34 -12.61
N SER A 13 1.29 -5.35 -11.31
CA SER A 13 0.14 -4.60 -10.77
C SER A 13 0.23 -3.14 -11.26
N MET A 14 -0.84 -2.69 -11.94
CA MET A 14 -0.90 -1.38 -12.60
C MET A 14 -0.99 -0.20 -11.60
N LEU A 15 -1.28 -0.50 -10.33
CA LEU A 15 -1.44 0.46 -9.24
C LEU A 15 -0.09 1.06 -8.86
N ARG A 16 0.00 2.36 -8.56
CA ARG A 16 1.27 3.04 -8.25
C ARG A 16 1.09 4.01 -7.10
N TRP A 17 2.14 4.18 -6.32
CA TRP A 17 2.20 5.20 -5.27
C TRP A 17 2.32 6.60 -5.89
N VAL A 18 1.46 7.52 -5.49
CA VAL A 18 1.41 8.89 -6.01
C VAL A 18 2.18 9.83 -5.07
N ARG A 19 3.11 10.62 -5.64
CA ARG A 19 3.72 11.77 -4.96
C ARG A 19 3.06 13.06 -5.48
N PRO A 20 2.20 13.74 -4.71
CA PRO A 20 1.51 14.93 -5.19
C PRO A 20 2.49 16.08 -5.49
N PRO A 21 2.22 16.93 -6.49
CA PRO A 21 3.12 18.01 -6.88
C PRO A 21 3.26 19.06 -5.77
N GLN A 22 4.44 19.16 -5.17
CA GLN A 22 4.76 20.18 -4.16
C GLN A 22 5.19 21.51 -4.82
N GLN A 23 4.40 22.59 -4.62
CA GLN A 23 4.72 23.97 -5.08
C GLN A 23 6.11 24.49 -4.63
N ALA A 24 6.70 25.37 -5.45
CA ALA A 24 8.13 25.51 -5.71
C ALA A 24 9.01 26.29 -4.69
N ARG A 25 10.31 25.91 -4.73
CA ARG A 25 11.55 26.57 -4.27
C ARG A 25 11.92 26.60 -2.78
N THR A 26 11.05 26.95 -1.83
CA THR A 26 11.43 26.86 -0.39
C THR A 26 11.42 25.42 0.13
N ARG A 27 10.71 24.54 -0.61
CA ARG A 27 10.55 23.11 -0.35
C ARG A 27 11.71 22.23 -0.80
N GLU A 28 12.65 22.71 -1.61
CA GLU A 28 13.68 21.82 -2.18
C GLU A 28 14.65 21.29 -1.11
N THR A 29 15.15 22.15 -0.21
CA THR A 29 16.02 21.69 0.89
C THR A 29 15.26 20.86 1.93
N LEU A 30 13.99 21.19 2.18
CA LEU A 30 13.14 20.39 3.08
C LEU A 30 12.89 19.00 2.48
N GLY A 31 12.52 18.94 1.21
CA GLY A 31 12.36 17.72 0.43
C GLY A 31 13.63 16.87 0.45
N ARG A 32 14.80 17.47 0.18
CA ARG A 32 16.09 16.76 0.27
C ARG A 32 16.36 16.17 1.66
N LEU A 33 16.03 16.88 2.73
CA LEU A 33 16.18 16.36 4.10
C LEU A 33 15.21 15.20 4.37
N LEU A 34 13.96 15.33 3.94
CA LEU A 34 12.95 14.28 4.10
C LEU A 34 13.27 13.05 3.24
N ASP A 35 13.74 13.22 2.00
CA ASP A 35 14.15 12.13 1.12
C ASP A 35 15.41 11.41 1.65
N ALA A 36 16.40 12.18 2.12
CA ALA A 36 17.59 11.62 2.77
C ALA A 36 17.23 10.83 4.03
N ALA A 37 16.32 11.36 4.84
CA ALA A 37 15.83 10.69 6.04
C ALA A 37 15.08 9.40 5.69
N GLU A 38 14.12 9.44 4.77
CA GLU A 38 13.38 8.25 4.32
C GLU A 38 14.32 7.13 3.84
N GLY A 39 15.33 7.46 3.03
CA GLY A 39 16.33 6.49 2.58
C GLY A 39 17.14 5.89 3.72
N LEU A 40 17.64 6.72 4.65
CA LEU A 40 18.42 6.23 5.80
C LEU A 40 17.56 5.38 6.77
N LEU A 41 16.29 5.76 6.98
CA LEU A 41 15.35 4.99 7.78
C LEU A 41 15.05 3.62 7.16
N ALA A 42 14.98 3.54 5.82
CA ALA A 42 14.82 2.27 5.13
C ALA A 42 16.06 1.37 5.25
N GLU A 43 17.27 1.96 5.22
CA GLU A 43 18.53 1.21 5.24
C GLU A 43 18.90 0.65 6.62
N LYS A 44 18.75 1.45 7.68
CA LYS A 44 19.25 1.10 9.02
C LYS A 44 18.30 1.44 10.17
N GLY A 45 17.13 1.98 9.87
CA GLY A 45 16.12 2.30 10.87
C GLY A 45 16.38 3.62 11.62
N PHE A 46 15.42 3.97 12.48
CA PHE A 46 15.37 5.25 13.15
C PHE A 46 16.50 5.46 14.16
N GLU A 47 16.73 4.52 15.07
CA GLU A 47 17.71 4.68 16.15
C GLU A 47 19.14 4.87 15.63
N GLU A 48 19.54 4.08 14.63
CA GLU A 48 20.89 4.13 14.05
C GLU A 48 21.10 5.33 13.11
N THR A 49 20.04 6.04 12.73
CA THR A 49 20.13 7.22 11.86
C THR A 49 20.44 8.50 12.65
N THR A 50 21.53 9.18 12.27
CA THR A 50 21.98 10.42 12.91
C THR A 50 21.63 11.67 12.08
N ILE A 51 21.48 12.82 12.75
CA ILE A 51 21.25 14.11 12.09
C ILE A 51 22.38 14.47 11.12
N ALA A 52 23.63 14.12 11.45
CA ALA A 52 24.78 14.39 10.60
C ALA A 52 24.72 13.63 9.27
N GLU A 53 24.31 12.37 9.30
CA GLU A 53 24.15 11.56 8.09
C GLU A 53 22.99 12.05 7.22
N ILE A 54 21.87 12.41 7.84
CA ILE A 54 20.72 13.01 7.13
C ILE A 54 21.15 14.30 6.46
N ALA A 55 21.81 15.21 7.18
CA ALA A 55 22.29 16.47 6.63
C ALA A 55 23.29 16.24 5.49
N GLY A 56 24.25 15.35 5.67
CA GLY A 56 25.24 15.00 4.65
C GLY A 56 24.60 14.43 3.39
N ARG A 57 23.71 13.44 3.52
CA ARG A 57 23.01 12.83 2.38
C ARG A 57 22.08 13.81 1.67
N ALA A 58 21.48 14.75 2.40
CA ALA A 58 20.66 15.81 1.84
C ALA A 58 21.48 16.92 1.14
N GLY A 59 22.82 16.90 1.20
CA GLY A 59 23.65 18.02 0.72
C GLY A 59 23.39 19.31 1.50
N SER A 60 23.24 19.19 2.82
CA SER A 60 23.00 20.26 3.79
C SER A 60 24.02 20.20 4.93
N SER A 61 24.04 21.18 5.82
CA SER A 61 24.85 21.14 7.04
C SER A 61 24.00 20.78 8.26
N VAL A 62 24.63 20.32 9.35
CA VAL A 62 23.94 20.08 10.63
C VAL A 62 23.24 21.36 11.13
N GLY A 63 23.90 22.52 11.00
CA GLY A 63 23.24 23.81 11.29
C GLY A 63 22.06 24.09 10.35
N GLY A 64 22.12 23.66 9.09
CA GLY A 64 21.01 23.73 8.13
C GLY A 64 19.83 22.83 8.47
N PHE A 65 20.08 21.67 9.07
CA PHE A 65 19.06 20.82 9.66
C PHE A 65 18.37 21.55 10.83
N TYR A 66 19.14 22.06 11.80
CA TYR A 66 18.59 22.71 13.00
C TYR A 66 17.81 24.00 12.72
N ARG A 67 18.04 24.65 11.57
CA ARG A 67 17.19 25.76 11.10
C ARG A 67 15.77 25.32 10.73
N ARG A 68 15.53 24.02 10.49
CA ARG A 68 14.23 23.46 10.07
C ARG A 68 13.61 22.59 11.14
N PHE A 69 14.41 21.76 11.79
CA PHE A 69 13.93 20.79 12.77
C PHE A 69 14.70 20.94 14.07
N LYS A 70 13.97 20.98 15.18
CA LYS A 70 14.58 21.02 16.52
C LYS A 70 15.33 19.72 16.84
N ASP A 71 14.82 18.60 16.35
CA ASP A 71 15.31 17.24 16.65
C ASP A 71 14.85 16.24 15.56
N LYS A 72 15.25 14.97 15.71
CA LYS A 72 14.89 13.86 14.81
C LYS A 72 13.38 13.54 14.87
N ASP A 73 12.71 13.92 15.95
CA ASP A 73 11.29 13.62 16.18
C ASP A 73 10.41 14.55 15.35
N ARG A 74 10.74 15.84 15.32
CA ARG A 74 10.08 16.82 14.44
C ARG A 74 10.26 16.48 12.96
N LEU A 75 11.42 15.93 12.59
CA LEU A 75 11.63 15.39 11.25
C LEU A 75 10.68 14.21 10.96
N VAL A 76 10.54 13.27 11.89
CA VAL A 76 9.62 12.12 11.71
C VAL A 76 8.16 12.55 11.65
N GLN A 77 7.75 13.54 12.42
CA GLN A 77 6.41 14.13 12.29
C GLN A 77 6.18 14.68 10.88
N ALA A 78 7.13 15.43 10.33
CA ALA A 78 7.05 15.93 8.96
C ALA A 78 7.08 14.80 7.90
N LEU A 79 7.82 13.71 8.14
CA LEU A 79 7.76 12.51 7.30
C LEU A 79 6.40 11.84 7.35
N HIS A 80 5.79 11.76 8.54
CA HIS A 80 4.48 11.15 8.74
C HIS A 80 3.37 11.98 8.06
N GLU A 81 3.45 13.31 8.13
CA GLU A 81 2.56 14.21 7.41
C GLU A 81 2.70 14.04 5.90
N ARG A 82 3.93 13.99 5.38
CA ARG A 82 4.19 13.71 3.96
C ARG A 82 3.61 12.35 3.55
N PHE A 83 3.88 11.31 4.34
CA PHE A 83 3.38 9.97 4.07
C PHE A 83 1.85 9.90 4.06
N THR A 84 1.20 10.60 4.99
CA THR A 84 -0.26 10.70 5.07
C THR A 84 -0.85 11.33 3.83
N GLU A 85 -0.29 12.45 3.39
CA GLU A 85 -0.73 13.15 2.17
C GLU A 85 -0.54 12.27 0.93
N GLU A 86 0.62 11.64 0.80
CA GLU A 86 0.90 10.68 -0.27
C GLU A 86 -0.04 9.46 -0.23
N SER A 87 -0.38 8.96 0.97
CA SER A 87 -1.32 7.84 1.14
C SER A 87 -2.72 8.22 0.66
N ARG A 88 -3.20 9.41 1.02
CA ARG A 88 -4.52 9.92 0.59
C ARG A 88 -4.57 10.09 -0.92
N ALA A 89 -3.57 10.75 -1.50
CA ALA A 89 -3.48 10.93 -2.96
C ALA A 89 -3.41 9.59 -3.70
N THR A 90 -2.64 8.64 -3.17
CA THR A 90 -2.54 7.28 -3.74
C THR A 90 -3.87 6.55 -3.65
N ALA A 91 -4.56 6.59 -2.50
CA ALA A 91 -5.84 5.94 -2.32
C ALA A 91 -6.90 6.51 -3.27
N ALA A 92 -6.93 7.84 -3.45
CA ALA A 92 -7.83 8.49 -4.40
C ALA A 92 -7.63 8.01 -5.85
N ASP A 93 -6.38 7.84 -6.30
CA ASP A 93 -6.05 7.30 -7.63
C ASP A 93 -6.33 5.80 -7.77
N VAL A 94 -5.95 5.01 -6.76
CA VAL A 94 -6.08 3.55 -6.77
C VAL A 94 -7.53 3.11 -6.70
N LEU A 95 -8.36 3.83 -5.94
CA LEU A 95 -9.75 3.48 -5.68
C LEU A 95 -10.74 4.32 -6.51
N ASP A 96 -10.26 5.07 -7.51
CA ASP A 96 -11.12 5.77 -8.47
C ASP A 96 -12.04 4.78 -9.20
N PRO A 97 -13.38 4.91 -9.09
CA PRO A 97 -14.33 4.05 -9.79
C PRO A 97 -14.11 3.93 -11.30
N GLN A 98 -13.62 4.99 -11.96
CA GLN A 98 -13.36 4.97 -13.41
C GLN A 98 -12.29 3.96 -13.79
N ARG A 99 -11.33 3.70 -12.90
CA ARG A 99 -10.24 2.74 -13.13
C ARG A 99 -10.71 1.29 -13.16
N TRP A 100 -11.84 1.02 -12.50
CA TRP A 100 -12.39 -0.33 -12.32
C TRP A 100 -13.63 -0.57 -13.17
N ALA A 101 -13.84 0.24 -14.21
CA ALA A 101 -14.90 0.04 -15.17
C ALA A 101 -14.75 -1.35 -15.84
N GLY A 102 -15.75 -2.21 -15.65
CA GLY A 102 -15.76 -3.57 -16.20
C GLY A 102 -14.92 -4.60 -15.42
N SER A 103 -14.31 -4.24 -14.29
CA SER A 103 -13.65 -5.19 -13.38
C SER A 103 -14.65 -5.84 -12.42
N SER A 104 -14.44 -7.12 -12.14
CA SER A 104 -15.19 -7.84 -11.10
C SER A 104 -14.75 -7.43 -9.69
N THR A 105 -15.63 -7.62 -8.70
CA THR A 105 -15.33 -7.38 -7.29
C THR A 105 -14.11 -8.17 -6.80
N ALA A 106 -13.97 -9.43 -7.24
CA ALA A 106 -12.82 -10.27 -6.89
C ALA A 106 -11.49 -9.72 -7.45
N GLU A 107 -11.48 -9.22 -8.67
CA GLU A 107 -10.29 -8.62 -9.30
C GLU A 107 -9.85 -7.34 -8.57
N ILE A 108 -10.82 -6.48 -8.19
CA ILE A 108 -10.55 -5.26 -7.41
C ILE A 108 -9.88 -5.60 -6.09
N LEU A 109 -10.50 -6.49 -5.29
CA LEU A 109 -9.98 -6.88 -3.98
C LEU A 109 -8.60 -7.52 -4.06
N SER A 110 -8.37 -8.36 -5.08
CA SER A 110 -7.07 -9.01 -5.30
C SER A 110 -5.97 -7.99 -5.62
N GLN A 111 -6.25 -7.03 -6.52
CA GLN A 111 -5.26 -6.02 -6.88
C GLN A 111 -5.00 -5.02 -5.75
N VAL A 112 -6.03 -4.66 -4.96
CA VAL A 112 -5.86 -3.81 -3.77
C VAL A 112 -5.00 -4.52 -2.72
N ALA A 113 -5.24 -5.80 -2.45
CA ALA A 113 -4.42 -6.58 -1.51
C ALA A 113 -2.96 -6.69 -1.99
N GLU A 114 -2.73 -6.99 -3.28
CA GLU A 114 -1.39 -7.04 -3.88
C GLU A 114 -0.67 -5.69 -3.76
N PHE A 115 -1.38 -4.60 -4.03
CA PHE A 115 -0.85 -3.25 -3.91
C PHE A 115 -0.42 -2.91 -2.49
N LEU A 116 -1.26 -3.21 -1.50
CA LEU A 116 -0.97 -2.93 -0.10
C LEU A 116 0.22 -3.75 0.42
N VAL A 117 0.32 -5.04 0.05
CA VAL A 117 1.51 -5.86 0.38
C VAL A 117 2.78 -5.23 -0.19
N ARG A 118 2.76 -4.80 -1.46
CA ARG A 118 3.91 -4.16 -2.08
C ARG A 118 4.31 -2.86 -1.39
N VAL A 119 3.32 -2.00 -1.07
CA VAL A 119 3.56 -0.75 -0.33
C VAL A 119 4.21 -1.05 1.02
N TYR A 120 3.68 -2.02 1.77
CA TYR A 120 4.21 -2.42 3.07
C TYR A 120 5.66 -2.93 2.99
N ARG A 121 5.99 -3.67 1.94
CA ARG A 121 7.36 -4.14 1.69
C ARG A 121 8.31 -2.99 1.36
N GLU A 122 7.97 -2.19 0.36
CA GLU A 122 8.81 -1.10 -0.17
C GLU A 122 9.02 0.01 0.87
N ARG A 123 8.02 0.24 1.74
CA ARG A 123 8.02 1.32 2.73
C ARG A 123 8.15 0.84 4.17
N SER A 124 8.56 -0.42 4.37
CA SER A 124 8.61 -1.07 5.69
C SER A 124 9.42 -0.30 6.74
N GLY A 125 10.52 0.37 6.38
CA GLY A 125 11.33 1.17 7.31
C GLY A 125 10.58 2.39 7.87
N LEU A 126 9.83 3.10 7.02
CA LEU A 126 8.99 4.23 7.45
C LEU A 126 7.80 3.73 8.27
N LEU A 127 7.07 2.74 7.76
CA LEU A 127 5.90 2.17 8.43
C LEU A 127 6.26 1.63 9.82
N ARG A 128 7.39 0.93 9.96
CA ARG A 128 7.89 0.46 11.28
C ARG A 128 8.12 1.63 12.23
N THR A 129 8.71 2.71 11.74
CA THR A 129 8.97 3.92 12.54
C THR A 129 7.67 4.54 13.02
N PHE A 130 6.67 4.66 12.14
CA PHE A 130 5.37 5.23 12.47
C PHE A 130 4.57 4.34 13.42
N LEU A 131 4.55 3.01 13.21
CA LEU A 131 3.87 2.07 14.12
C LEU A 131 4.47 2.12 15.53
N HIS A 132 5.79 2.10 15.66
CA HIS A 132 6.45 2.18 16.97
C HIS A 132 6.16 3.52 17.67
N ARG A 133 6.12 4.63 16.91
CA ARG A 133 5.78 5.97 17.42
C ARG A 133 4.31 6.12 17.74
N GLY A 134 3.41 5.49 16.98
CA GLY A 134 1.98 5.51 17.23
C GLY A 134 1.64 5.00 18.63
N VAL A 135 2.34 3.97 19.11
CA VAL A 135 2.18 3.49 20.50
C VAL A 135 2.45 4.59 21.55
N LEU A 136 3.28 5.59 21.22
CA LEU A 136 3.77 6.61 22.14
C LEU A 136 3.13 7.99 21.93
N ASP A 137 2.47 8.25 20.80
CA ASP A 137 1.97 9.56 20.39
C ASP A 137 0.54 9.45 19.82
N GLU A 138 -0.44 9.94 20.58
CA GLU A 138 -1.86 9.93 20.21
C GLU A 138 -2.12 10.64 18.87
N ALA A 139 -1.42 11.74 18.58
CA ALA A 139 -1.59 12.48 17.33
C ALA A 139 -1.08 11.69 16.12
N VAL A 140 -0.15 10.75 16.32
CA VAL A 140 0.29 9.81 15.28
C VAL A 140 -0.79 8.75 15.07
N GLN A 141 -1.35 8.18 16.14
CA GLN A 141 -2.45 7.19 16.02
C GLN A 141 -3.68 7.79 15.34
N GLU A 142 -4.13 8.97 15.77
CA GLU A 142 -5.30 9.65 15.19
C GLU A 142 -5.13 9.86 13.69
N ARG A 143 -3.92 10.25 13.25
CA ARG A 143 -3.64 10.45 11.83
C ARG A 143 -3.64 9.13 11.05
N GLN A 144 -3.15 8.04 11.64
CA GLN A 144 -3.22 6.70 11.03
C GLN A 144 -4.68 6.25 10.89
N GLU A 145 -5.50 6.42 11.93
CA GLU A 145 -6.93 6.10 11.89
C GLU A 145 -7.66 6.94 10.84
N GLN A 146 -7.36 8.24 10.74
CA GLN A 146 -7.93 9.12 9.71
C GLN A 146 -7.57 8.70 8.28
N VAL A 147 -6.37 8.13 8.07
CA VAL A 147 -5.98 7.58 6.77
C VAL A 147 -6.71 6.27 6.50
N PHE A 148 -6.80 5.39 7.51
CA PHE A 148 -7.57 4.15 7.40
C PHE A 148 -9.02 4.43 7.02
N GLU A 149 -9.70 5.32 7.76
CA GLU A 149 -11.10 5.69 7.52
C GLU A 149 -11.29 6.27 6.12
N TYR A 150 -10.36 7.12 5.66
CA TYR A 150 -10.41 7.65 4.30
C TYR A 150 -10.29 6.56 3.22
N ILE A 151 -9.39 5.60 3.38
CA ILE A 151 -9.23 4.48 2.44
C ILE A 151 -10.46 3.57 2.48
N ALA A 152 -10.99 3.32 3.68
CA ALA A 152 -12.17 2.51 3.90
C ALA A 152 -13.40 3.11 3.20
N ASP A 153 -13.62 4.42 3.35
CA ASP A 153 -14.71 5.14 2.68
C ASP A 153 -14.59 5.07 1.15
N LEU A 154 -13.38 5.23 0.60
CA LEU A 154 -13.17 5.12 -0.84
C LEU A 154 -13.46 3.70 -1.36
N LEU A 155 -12.99 2.67 -0.66
CA LEU A 155 -13.22 1.28 -1.06
C LEU A 155 -14.70 0.88 -0.92
N GLU A 156 -15.36 1.34 0.15
CA GLU A 156 -16.79 1.15 0.36
C GLU A 156 -17.59 1.80 -0.77
N ASN A 157 -17.31 3.05 -1.11
CA ASN A 157 -17.96 3.76 -2.22
C ASN A 157 -17.73 3.06 -3.57
N LEU A 158 -16.51 2.58 -3.82
CA LEU A 158 -16.19 1.80 -5.02
C LEU A 158 -17.03 0.52 -5.12
N LEU A 159 -17.31 -0.13 -3.98
CA LEU A 159 -18.04 -1.40 -3.93
C LEU A 159 -19.56 -1.23 -3.72
N ALA A 160 -20.05 -0.01 -3.43
CA ALA A 160 -21.46 0.26 -3.22
C ALA A 160 -22.33 -0.11 -4.44
N GLU A 161 -21.85 0.18 -5.66
CA GLU A 161 -22.52 -0.20 -6.91
C GLU A 161 -22.40 -1.70 -7.24
N ARG A 162 -21.59 -2.45 -6.47
CA ARG A 162 -21.27 -3.88 -6.65
C ARG A 162 -21.79 -4.74 -5.51
N THR A 163 -22.69 -4.22 -4.69
CA THR A 163 -23.24 -4.91 -3.52
C THR A 163 -23.96 -6.22 -3.87
N SER A 164 -24.48 -6.36 -5.11
CA SER A 164 -25.07 -7.62 -5.59
C SER A 164 -24.09 -8.79 -5.68
N ASP A 165 -22.79 -8.49 -5.75
CA ASP A 165 -21.73 -9.49 -5.80
C ASP A 165 -21.29 -9.94 -4.39
N ILE A 166 -21.71 -9.23 -3.34
CA ILE A 166 -21.30 -9.42 -1.95
C ILE A 166 -22.46 -10.10 -1.20
N ASN A 167 -22.25 -11.31 -0.68
CA ASN A 167 -23.28 -12.04 0.06
C ASN A 167 -23.31 -11.75 1.57
N HIS A 168 -22.39 -10.92 2.07
CA HIS A 168 -22.41 -10.55 3.49
C HIS A 168 -23.70 -9.77 3.83
N PRO A 169 -24.35 -10.05 4.99
CA PRO A 169 -25.61 -9.37 5.37
C PRO A 169 -25.47 -7.85 5.54
N ASP A 170 -24.24 -7.40 5.81
CA ASP A 170 -23.87 -5.98 5.87
C ASP A 170 -22.62 -5.75 5.00
N PRO A 171 -22.76 -5.42 3.71
CA PRO A 171 -21.63 -5.24 2.80
C PRO A 171 -20.66 -4.12 3.22
N ALA A 172 -21.17 -3.01 3.76
CA ALA A 172 -20.35 -1.88 4.17
C ALA A 172 -19.44 -2.27 5.36
N LEU A 173 -20.02 -2.88 6.40
CA LEU A 173 -19.25 -3.43 7.51
C LEU A 173 -18.21 -4.45 7.03
N ALA A 174 -18.61 -5.33 6.08
CA ALA A 174 -17.72 -6.37 5.57
C ALA A 174 -16.45 -5.80 4.94
N VAL A 175 -16.61 -4.78 4.08
CA VAL A 175 -15.51 -4.10 3.41
C VAL A 175 -14.56 -3.47 4.42
N ARG A 176 -15.10 -2.67 5.35
CA ARG A 176 -14.31 -1.97 6.38
C ARG A 176 -13.55 -2.95 7.27
N PHE A 177 -14.22 -4.01 7.72
CA PHE A 177 -13.61 -5.02 8.58
C PHE A 177 -12.56 -5.86 7.85
N ALA A 178 -12.82 -6.27 6.60
CA ALA A 178 -11.83 -6.97 5.79
C ALA A 178 -10.57 -6.14 5.57
N LEU A 179 -10.73 -4.84 5.31
CA LEU A 179 -9.61 -3.90 5.19
C LEU A 179 -8.86 -3.75 6.52
N ARG A 180 -9.55 -3.69 7.67
CA ARG A 180 -8.93 -3.67 9.00
C ARG A 180 -8.10 -4.93 9.27
N VAL A 181 -8.64 -6.10 8.95
CA VAL A 181 -7.92 -7.39 9.07
C VAL A 181 -6.69 -7.40 8.17
N LEU A 182 -6.81 -6.89 6.94
CA LEU A 182 -5.69 -6.77 6.00
C LEU A 182 -4.57 -5.89 6.57
N PHE A 183 -4.89 -4.66 7.00
CA PHE A 183 -3.89 -3.76 7.59
C PHE A 183 -3.28 -4.34 8.86
N GLY A 184 -4.08 -4.92 9.76
CA GLY A 184 -3.58 -5.53 10.98
C GLY A 184 -2.60 -6.67 10.71
N ALA A 185 -2.89 -7.54 9.73
CA ALA A 185 -1.98 -8.60 9.31
C ALA A 185 -0.68 -8.03 8.71
N LEU A 186 -0.77 -6.96 7.91
CA LEU A 186 0.40 -6.32 7.33
C LEU A 186 1.25 -5.58 8.37
N ASP A 187 0.64 -4.89 9.33
CA ASP A 187 1.32 -4.24 10.46
C ASP A 187 2.08 -5.28 11.30
N ASP A 188 1.47 -6.43 11.57
CA ASP A 188 2.09 -7.54 12.29
C ASP A 188 3.39 -8.01 11.62
N THR A 189 3.39 -8.15 10.28
CA THR A 189 4.58 -8.56 9.52
C THR A 189 5.75 -7.57 9.63
N ILE A 190 5.47 -6.29 9.92
CA ILE A 190 6.49 -5.25 10.07
C ILE A 190 6.99 -5.17 11.53
N GLN A 191 6.11 -5.39 12.50
CA GLN A 191 6.41 -5.27 13.93
C GLN A 191 7.16 -6.49 14.46
N ILE A 192 6.72 -7.70 14.10
CA ILE A 192 7.23 -8.90 14.74
C ILE A 192 8.38 -9.52 13.93
N ARG A 193 9.60 -9.51 14.50
CA ARG A 193 10.75 -10.33 14.04
C ARG A 193 10.57 -11.80 14.44
N THR A 194 9.40 -12.42 14.24
CA THR A 194 9.11 -13.76 14.77
C THR A 194 9.72 -14.90 13.98
N THR A 195 10.00 -15.96 14.74
CA THR A 195 10.46 -17.31 14.42
C THR A 195 9.46 -18.20 13.67
N VAL A 196 8.31 -17.67 13.23
CA VAL A 196 7.38 -18.38 12.33
C VAL A 196 7.98 -18.32 10.92
N PRO A 197 7.92 -19.38 10.09
CA PRO A 197 8.37 -19.28 8.71
C PRO A 197 7.66 -18.10 8.06
N ARG A 198 8.42 -17.07 7.65
CA ARG A 198 7.88 -15.96 6.88
C ARG A 198 7.13 -16.58 5.70
N LEU A 199 5.82 -16.33 5.63
CA LEU A 199 5.12 -16.51 4.37
C LEU A 199 5.83 -15.59 3.38
N ASP A 200 6.23 -16.13 2.23
CA ASP A 200 6.69 -15.29 1.14
C ASP A 200 5.57 -14.33 0.72
N ASP A 201 5.95 -13.20 0.11
CA ASP A 201 5.01 -12.14 -0.26
C ASP A 201 3.86 -12.68 -1.13
N ASP A 202 4.16 -13.60 -2.05
CA ASP A 202 3.18 -14.20 -2.96
C ASP A 202 2.09 -14.96 -2.19
N ARG A 203 2.49 -15.71 -1.15
CA ARG A 203 1.57 -16.42 -0.27
C ARG A 203 0.78 -15.46 0.61
N ILE A 204 1.40 -14.38 1.11
CA ILE A 204 0.71 -13.35 1.89
C ILE A 204 -0.39 -12.69 1.04
N VAL A 205 -0.08 -12.25 -0.19
CA VAL A 205 -1.06 -11.67 -1.12
C VAL A 205 -2.21 -12.64 -1.36
N THR A 206 -1.89 -13.90 -1.66
CA THR A 206 -2.89 -14.92 -1.99
C THR A 206 -3.83 -15.19 -0.81
N GLU A 207 -3.29 -15.38 0.40
CA GLU A 207 -4.11 -15.69 1.57
C GLU A 207 -4.91 -14.47 2.05
N LEU A 208 -4.33 -13.26 2.03
CA LEU A 208 -5.06 -12.05 2.40
C LEU A 208 -6.20 -11.75 1.42
N GLY A 209 -5.95 -11.87 0.10
CA GLY A 209 -7.01 -11.75 -0.91
C GLY A 209 -8.12 -12.79 -0.72
N ARG A 210 -7.78 -14.03 -0.38
CA ARG A 210 -8.75 -15.09 -0.08
C ARG A 210 -9.57 -14.78 1.17
N VAL A 211 -8.95 -14.28 2.24
CA VAL A 211 -9.65 -13.89 3.48
C VAL A 211 -10.68 -12.80 3.18
N MET A 212 -10.28 -11.75 2.46
CA MET A 212 -11.21 -10.67 2.09
C MET A 212 -12.37 -11.20 1.25
N GLN A 213 -12.10 -11.92 0.17
CA GLN A 213 -13.15 -12.41 -0.73
C GLN A 213 -14.12 -13.37 -0.04
N ARG A 214 -13.62 -14.29 0.80
CA ARG A 214 -14.47 -15.23 1.53
C ARG A 214 -15.29 -14.55 2.62
N TYR A 215 -14.72 -13.59 3.35
CA TYR A 215 -15.44 -12.87 4.38
C TYR A 215 -16.56 -12.00 3.79
N LEU A 216 -16.31 -11.33 2.66
CA LEU A 216 -17.33 -10.59 1.91
C LEU A 216 -18.37 -11.53 1.25
N GLY A 217 -18.05 -12.81 1.10
CA GLY A 217 -18.89 -13.76 0.37
C GLY A 217 -19.02 -13.40 -1.11
N VAL A 218 -17.92 -12.93 -1.72
CA VAL A 218 -17.89 -12.51 -3.12
C VAL A 218 -18.33 -13.66 -4.01
N ARG A 219 -19.39 -13.44 -4.80
CA ARG A 219 -19.86 -14.41 -5.80
C ARG A 219 -18.79 -14.53 -6.88
N GLU A 220 -18.33 -15.74 -7.17
CA GLU A 220 -17.64 -16.00 -8.42
C GLU A 220 -18.64 -15.69 -9.54
N THR A 221 -18.47 -14.54 -10.21
CA THR A 221 -19.11 -14.35 -11.51
C THR A 221 -18.60 -15.47 -12.39
N SER A 222 -19.47 -16.44 -12.68
CA SER A 222 -19.27 -17.43 -13.74
C SER A 222 -19.22 -16.70 -15.09
N GLY A 223 -18.12 -15.99 -15.33
CA GLY A 223 -17.75 -15.34 -16.57
C GLY A 223 -16.50 -16.02 -17.09
N ALA A 224 -16.68 -17.21 -17.65
CA ALA A 224 -15.61 -18.00 -18.25
C ALA A 224 -14.74 -17.17 -19.22
N PRO A 225 -13.40 -17.26 -19.17
CA PRO A 225 -12.56 -16.99 -20.32
C PRO A 225 -12.30 -18.29 -21.09
N ALA A 226 -13.35 -19.01 -21.50
CA ALA A 226 -13.20 -20.25 -22.30
C ALA A 226 -13.56 -20.07 -23.79
N GLU A 227 -14.35 -19.06 -24.18
CA GLU A 227 -14.80 -18.92 -25.57
C GLU A 227 -13.91 -18.06 -26.48
N ARG A 228 -12.92 -17.33 -25.93
CA ARG A 228 -12.00 -16.53 -26.76
C ARG A 228 -10.88 -17.33 -27.44
N GLN A 229 -10.69 -18.61 -27.08
CA GLN A 229 -9.70 -19.49 -27.72
C GLN A 229 -10.30 -20.44 -28.78
N GLN A 230 -11.59 -20.77 -28.69
CA GLN A 230 -12.23 -21.67 -29.66
C GLN A 230 -12.51 -21.00 -31.03
N ARG A 231 -12.69 -19.68 -31.07
CA ARG A 231 -12.94 -18.92 -32.31
C ARG A 231 -11.71 -18.65 -33.19
N ARG A 232 -10.50 -19.01 -32.74
CA ARG A 232 -9.26 -18.91 -33.54
C ARG A 232 -8.75 -20.24 -34.08
N MET A 233 -9.42 -21.36 -33.78
CA MET A 233 -9.03 -22.70 -34.26
C MET A 233 -9.84 -23.20 -35.47
N PHE A 234 -10.85 -22.46 -35.93
CA PHE A 234 -11.75 -22.87 -37.03
C PHE A 234 -11.76 -21.91 -38.24
N SER A 235 -10.61 -21.29 -38.59
CA SER A 235 -10.51 -20.47 -39.81
C SER A 235 -9.45 -20.95 -40.82
N TRP A 236 -9.02 -22.21 -40.76
CA TRP A 236 -8.20 -22.83 -41.80
C TRP A 236 -8.84 -24.12 -42.28
N GLN A 237 -9.92 -23.99 -43.05
CA GLN A 237 -10.37 -24.96 -44.05
C GLN A 237 -11.52 -24.33 -44.85
N ARG A 238 -11.15 -23.48 -45.81
CA ARG A 238 -11.78 -23.40 -47.13
C ARG A 238 -10.87 -22.62 -48.07
#